data_AF-A0A258BFJ7-F1
#
_entry.id   AF-A0A258BFJ7-F1
#
_cell.length_a   1.000
_cell.length_b   1.000
_cell.length_c   1.000
_cell.angle_alpha   90.00
_cell.angle_beta   90.00
_cell.angle_gamma   90.00
#
_symmetry.space_group_name_H-M   'P 1'
#
loop_
_entity.id
_entity.type
_entity.pdbx_description
1 polymer ?
#
loop_
_entity_poly.entity_id
_entity_poly.type
_entity_poly.pdbx_seq_one_letter_code
_entity_poly.pdbx_strand_id
1 'polypeptide(L)'
;MPISRFRCATALGVILTMTGAASGVWADTSVATATTTPVTTSTGGNIDVTSDGSITLTSGTAITVDSDNTVILNGTIEMSGADSGATGVLIDGPRTTTLELAGTITVTDDYTAEDEDDDDLVDGVFAEGMGRYGVRATGLLTGDVDVSSAITVHGNQSYGISLEGGRTGDFIFNGTIGVLGDEVVGLNLAGTQTGQTYISGSISATGKDSSAVNISGLIDGALIFDGSISGTGYRYTSIGEDYLDLLEADDLYQNKALISISNDVTQGILINAGVTSTDDDNTDENGNGIEDTEEGTASIAQYGGNAALLIGSDSKAITISPIVVADTAVEPDEVNHGLDIRGSITSYGIYEGIDATAVQIAGLGYDTTITNGISISGSVSSTAYEGIARGLSLLSGAQVGR
;
A
#
# COMPACT_ATOMS: atom_id res chain seq x y z
N MET A 1 43.43 -27.62 19.07
CA MET A 1 42.31 -26.76 18.65
C MET A 1 41.14 -27.67 18.33
N PRO A 2 40.16 -27.83 19.24
CA PRO A 2 39.00 -28.65 18.95
C PRO A 2 37.93 -27.82 18.21
N ILE A 3 37.35 -28.46 17.20
CA ILE A 3 36.26 -27.99 16.35
C ILE A 3 34.98 -27.92 17.20
N SER A 4 34.40 -26.72 17.35
CA SER A 4 33.08 -26.52 17.96
C SER A 4 31.99 -26.82 16.92
N ARG A 5 31.31 -27.95 17.09
CA ARG A 5 30.06 -28.23 16.39
C ARG A 5 28.93 -27.47 17.09
N PHE A 6 28.42 -26.43 16.45
CA PHE A 6 27.13 -25.83 16.80
C PHE A 6 26.03 -26.82 16.42
N ARG A 7 25.29 -27.30 17.42
CA ARG A 7 23.98 -27.93 17.24
C ARG A 7 22.95 -26.85 17.54
N CYS A 8 22.35 -26.27 16.49
CA CYS A 8 21.15 -25.47 16.63
C CYS A 8 19.99 -26.44 16.95
N ALA A 9 19.38 -26.29 18.11
CA ALA A 9 18.23 -27.07 18.52
C ALA A 9 16.96 -26.38 18.01
N THR A 10 16.27 -27.02 17.07
CA THR A 10 14.89 -26.69 16.71
C THR A 10 13.99 -27.02 17.90
N ALA A 11 13.57 -25.99 18.65
CA ALA A 11 12.49 -26.12 19.61
C ALA A 11 11.17 -26.14 18.83
N LEU A 12 10.57 -27.32 18.71
CA LEU A 12 9.25 -27.51 18.14
C LEU A 12 8.22 -27.01 19.18
N GLY A 13 7.64 -25.83 18.96
CA GLY A 13 6.58 -25.29 19.81
C GLY A 13 5.36 -26.22 19.82
N VAL A 14 4.95 -26.69 21.01
CA VAL A 14 3.77 -27.53 21.19
C VAL A 14 2.54 -26.63 21.23
N ILE A 15 1.67 -26.74 20.23
CA ILE A 15 0.32 -26.17 20.27
C ILE A 15 -0.53 -27.04 21.20
N LEU A 16 -0.99 -26.49 22.32
CA LEU A 16 -1.82 -27.20 23.29
C LEU A 16 -3.29 -27.19 22.84
N THR A 17 -3.71 -28.20 22.07
CA THR A 17 -5.13 -28.39 21.71
C THR A 17 -5.86 -29.23 22.76
N MET A 18 -6.76 -28.62 23.53
CA MET A 18 -7.64 -29.32 24.47
C MET A 18 -8.92 -29.76 23.75
N THR A 19 -9.07 -31.06 23.49
CA THR A 19 -10.29 -31.63 22.88
C THR A 19 -11.31 -31.98 23.96
N GLY A 20 -12.42 -31.24 24.00
CA GLY A 20 -13.58 -31.51 24.85
C GLY A 20 -14.87 -31.06 24.19
N ALA A 21 -15.77 -32.00 23.90
CA ALA A 21 -17.02 -31.76 23.22
C ALA A 21 -18.06 -31.05 24.11
N ALA A 22 -18.29 -29.76 23.86
CA ALA A 22 -19.51 -29.01 24.15
C ALA A 22 -19.39 -27.67 23.42
N SER A 23 -20.31 -27.34 22.50
CA SER A 23 -20.47 -26.03 21.81
C SER A 23 -19.28 -25.07 22.05
N GLY A 24 -18.16 -25.34 21.39
CA GLY A 24 -16.85 -24.87 21.84
C GLY A 24 -16.66 -23.41 21.51
N VAL A 25 -16.67 -22.56 22.53
CA VAL A 25 -15.82 -21.37 22.51
C VAL A 25 -14.39 -21.93 22.57
N TRP A 26 -13.68 -21.88 21.45
CA TRP A 26 -12.27 -22.26 21.40
C TRP A 26 -11.51 -21.31 22.34
N ALA A 27 -10.53 -21.84 23.08
CA ALA A 27 -9.64 -20.98 23.83
C ALA A 27 -8.79 -20.18 22.83
N ASP A 28 -8.59 -18.90 23.13
CA ASP A 28 -7.74 -18.02 22.32
C ASP A 28 -6.34 -18.61 22.19
N THR A 29 -5.75 -18.48 20.99
CA THR A 29 -4.43 -18.97 20.66
C THR A 29 -3.42 -17.84 20.76
N SER A 30 -2.45 -17.99 21.66
CA SER A 30 -1.29 -17.09 21.73
C SER A 30 -0.06 -17.78 21.14
N VAL A 31 0.52 -17.18 20.09
CA VAL A 31 1.81 -17.59 19.52
C VAL A 31 2.89 -16.73 20.16
N ALA A 32 3.51 -17.24 21.22
CA ALA A 32 4.54 -16.51 21.99
C ALA A 32 5.98 -16.98 21.71
N THR A 33 6.14 -17.97 20.84
CA THR A 33 7.45 -18.50 20.39
C THR A 33 7.35 -18.93 18.94
N ALA A 34 8.50 -19.17 18.30
CA ALA A 34 8.55 -19.64 16.91
C ALA A 34 7.73 -20.93 16.67
N THR A 35 6.97 -20.93 15.58
CA THR A 35 6.24 -22.08 15.06
C THR A 35 6.37 -22.15 13.53
N THR A 36 6.19 -23.34 12.98
CA THR A 36 6.10 -23.58 11.53
C THR A 36 4.74 -24.16 11.15
N THR A 37 3.74 -23.99 12.02
CA THR A 37 2.39 -24.48 11.80
C THR A 37 1.49 -23.28 11.53
N PRO A 38 0.73 -23.27 10.42
CA PRO A 38 -0.29 -22.26 10.17
C PRO A 38 -1.31 -22.19 11.31
N VAL A 39 -1.90 -21.02 11.51
CA VAL A 39 -2.98 -20.83 12.49
C VAL A 39 -4.26 -20.39 11.79
N THR A 40 -5.39 -20.78 12.37
CA THR A 40 -6.71 -20.57 11.77
C THR A 40 -7.74 -20.25 12.84
N THR A 41 -8.49 -19.17 12.67
CA THR A 41 -9.40 -18.65 13.71
C THR A 41 -10.55 -19.59 14.10
N SER A 42 -11.06 -20.41 13.18
CA SER A 42 -12.17 -21.34 13.43
C SER A 42 -11.80 -22.49 14.38
N THR A 43 -10.50 -22.74 14.56
CA THR A 43 -9.95 -23.75 15.46
C THR A 43 -9.16 -23.13 16.62
N GLY A 44 -8.63 -21.93 16.43
CA GLY A 44 -7.79 -21.22 17.40
C GLY A 44 -8.50 -20.14 18.22
N GLY A 45 -9.78 -19.84 17.96
CA GLY A 45 -10.45 -18.69 18.58
C GLY A 45 -9.82 -17.38 18.12
N ASN A 46 -9.67 -16.40 19.02
CA ASN A 46 -8.88 -15.21 18.74
C ASN A 46 -7.40 -15.60 18.65
N ILE A 47 -6.67 -14.98 17.73
CA ILE A 47 -5.25 -15.23 17.52
C ILE A 47 -4.46 -14.00 17.95
N ASP A 48 -3.50 -14.19 18.86
CA ASP A 48 -2.53 -13.19 19.26
C ASP A 48 -1.11 -13.71 18.99
N VAL A 49 -0.44 -13.14 17.99
CA VAL A 49 0.99 -13.39 17.75
C VAL A 49 1.77 -12.30 18.47
N THR A 50 2.32 -12.65 19.63
CA THR A 50 3.02 -11.68 20.49
C THR A 50 4.32 -11.20 19.85
N SER A 51 4.94 -10.14 20.38
CA SER A 51 6.21 -9.60 19.87
C SER A 51 7.37 -10.62 19.85
N ASP A 52 7.32 -11.66 20.70
CA ASP A 52 8.32 -12.74 20.75
C ASP A 52 7.92 -13.95 19.87
N GLY A 53 6.68 -13.95 19.36
CA GLY A 53 6.11 -14.99 18.51
C GLY A 53 6.57 -14.88 17.06
N SER A 54 6.70 -16.04 16.40
CA SER A 54 6.87 -16.06 14.96
C SER A 54 6.22 -17.27 14.29
N ILE A 55 5.76 -17.07 13.05
CA ILE A 55 5.22 -18.12 12.17
C ILE A 55 6.10 -18.16 10.91
N THR A 56 6.81 -19.28 10.69
CA THR A 56 7.68 -19.46 9.53
C THR A 56 7.13 -20.54 8.60
N LEU A 57 6.88 -20.20 7.34
CA LEU A 57 6.39 -21.11 6.31
C LEU A 57 7.10 -20.82 4.98
N THR A 58 7.01 -21.73 4.01
CA THR A 58 7.52 -21.49 2.64
C THR A 58 6.42 -21.66 1.59
N SER A 59 5.17 -21.87 2.00
CA SER A 59 4.02 -22.01 1.11
C SER A 59 2.72 -21.89 1.88
N GLY A 60 1.60 -21.78 1.15
CA GLY A 60 0.27 -21.69 1.73
C GLY A 60 0.02 -20.37 2.47
N THR A 61 -0.70 -20.43 3.58
CA THR A 61 -1.11 -19.25 4.34
C THR A 61 -0.66 -19.35 5.79
N ALA A 62 -0.05 -18.30 6.36
CA ALA A 62 0.41 -18.31 7.75
C ALA A 62 -0.73 -18.13 8.76
N ILE A 63 -1.57 -17.12 8.57
CA ILE A 63 -2.77 -16.89 9.36
C ILE A 63 -3.99 -16.90 8.46
N THR A 64 -4.94 -17.79 8.73
CA THR A 64 -6.26 -17.79 8.06
C THR A 64 -7.33 -17.30 9.02
N VAL A 65 -7.90 -16.14 8.74
CA VAL A 65 -9.12 -15.65 9.37
C VAL A 65 -10.28 -16.27 8.62
N ASP A 66 -10.77 -17.41 9.12
CA ASP A 66 -11.89 -18.21 8.61
C ASP A 66 -13.15 -18.23 9.54
N SER A 67 -13.15 -17.40 10.60
CA SER A 67 -14.32 -17.03 11.43
C SER A 67 -14.33 -15.53 11.76
N ASP A 68 -15.26 -15.06 12.60
CA ASP A 68 -15.37 -13.66 13.08
C ASP A 68 -14.50 -13.39 14.34
N ASN A 69 -13.55 -14.26 14.67
CA ASN A 69 -12.60 -14.01 15.75
C ASN A 69 -11.50 -13.04 15.32
N THR A 70 -10.94 -12.31 16.28
CA THR A 70 -9.94 -11.27 16.02
C THR A 70 -8.54 -11.83 15.81
N VAL A 71 -7.73 -11.08 15.07
CA VAL A 71 -6.29 -11.33 14.91
C VAL A 71 -5.52 -10.08 15.33
N ILE A 72 -4.57 -10.28 16.24
CA ILE A 72 -3.55 -9.29 16.61
C ILE A 72 -2.19 -9.86 16.21
N LEU A 73 -1.44 -9.12 15.41
CA LEU A 73 -0.07 -9.49 14.99
C LEU A 73 0.91 -8.45 15.49
N ASN A 74 1.66 -8.77 16.54
CA ASN A 74 2.79 -7.98 17.05
C ASN A 74 4.15 -8.62 16.73
N GLY A 75 4.17 -9.92 16.46
CA GLY A 75 5.38 -10.70 16.14
C GLY A 75 5.72 -10.74 14.65
N THR A 76 6.29 -11.87 14.21
CA THR A 76 6.79 -12.02 12.84
C THR A 76 6.08 -13.14 12.07
N ILE A 77 5.65 -12.86 10.85
CA ILE A 77 5.37 -13.86 9.82
C ILE A 77 6.53 -13.84 8.84
N GLU A 78 7.24 -14.96 8.71
CA GLU A 78 8.42 -15.08 7.85
C GLU A 78 8.19 -16.17 6.79
N MET A 79 8.06 -15.75 5.54
CA MET A 79 7.88 -16.61 4.38
C MET A 79 8.90 -16.31 3.28
N SER A 80 10.19 -16.46 3.61
CA SER A 80 11.31 -16.42 2.65
C SER A 80 11.30 -17.63 1.71
N GLY A 81 11.61 -17.42 0.42
CA GLY A 81 11.62 -18.50 -0.57
C GLY A 81 10.24 -19.14 -0.75
N ALA A 82 9.19 -18.34 -0.63
CA ALA A 82 7.83 -18.81 -0.65
C ALA A 82 7.36 -19.24 -2.04
N ASP A 83 6.57 -20.30 -2.11
CA ASP A 83 5.88 -20.71 -3.34
C ASP A 83 4.95 -19.61 -3.88
N SER A 84 4.62 -19.69 -5.17
CA SER A 84 3.57 -18.87 -5.77
C SER A 84 2.23 -19.08 -5.04
N GLY A 85 1.46 -18.01 -4.85
CA GLY A 85 0.20 -18.06 -4.10
C GLY A 85 0.33 -17.96 -2.58
N ALA A 86 1.55 -17.87 -2.03
CA ALA A 86 1.76 -17.73 -0.60
C ALA A 86 1.13 -16.46 -0.03
N THR A 87 0.55 -16.54 1.16
CA THR A 87 -0.14 -15.42 1.81
C THR A 87 0.25 -15.32 3.29
N GLY A 88 0.66 -14.15 3.76
CA GLY A 88 0.92 -13.94 5.18
C GLY A 88 -0.38 -14.06 6.00
N VAL A 89 -1.31 -13.13 5.78
CA VAL A 89 -2.63 -13.11 6.44
C VAL A 89 -3.74 -13.16 5.40
N LEU A 90 -4.56 -14.20 5.44
CA LEU A 90 -5.75 -14.35 4.60
C LEU A 90 -7.02 -14.14 5.42
N ILE A 91 -7.85 -13.18 5.04
CA ILE A 91 -9.22 -13.02 5.48
C ILE A 91 -10.13 -13.65 4.42
N ASP A 92 -10.64 -14.83 4.74
CA ASP A 92 -11.34 -15.68 3.77
C ASP A 92 -12.84 -15.35 3.69
N GLY A 93 -13.25 -14.67 2.63
CA GLY A 93 -14.64 -14.27 2.41
C GLY A 93 -15.09 -13.14 3.36
N PRO A 94 -16.41 -12.88 3.41
CA PRO A 94 -16.95 -11.79 4.21
C PRO A 94 -16.81 -12.05 5.71
N ARG A 95 -16.35 -11.06 6.49
CA ARG A 95 -16.11 -11.18 7.95
C ARG A 95 -16.44 -9.94 8.74
N THR A 96 -16.83 -10.18 10.00
CA THR A 96 -17.00 -9.13 10.99
C THR A 96 -15.90 -9.25 12.04
N THR A 97 -14.79 -8.55 11.81
CA THR A 97 -13.65 -8.54 12.73
C THR A 97 -12.85 -7.26 12.57
N THR A 98 -12.22 -6.84 13.66
CA THR A 98 -11.12 -5.87 13.61
C THR A 98 -9.83 -6.58 13.21
N LEU A 99 -8.93 -5.85 12.56
CA LEU A 99 -7.62 -6.33 12.16
C LEU A 99 -6.58 -5.33 12.69
N GLU A 100 -5.71 -5.80 13.58
CA GLU A 100 -4.63 -5.01 14.18
C GLU A 100 -3.30 -5.69 13.86
N LEU A 101 -2.52 -5.08 12.94
CA LEU A 101 -1.26 -5.64 12.46
C LEU A 101 -0.14 -4.63 12.71
N ALA A 102 0.70 -4.88 13.72
CA ALA A 102 1.83 -4.06 14.12
C ALA A 102 3.19 -4.78 13.98
N GLY A 103 3.17 -6.06 13.62
CA GLY A 103 4.36 -6.90 13.47
C GLY A 103 5.06 -6.81 12.10
N THR A 104 5.83 -7.82 11.75
CA THR A 104 6.49 -7.94 10.43
C THR A 104 5.86 -9.06 9.61
N ILE A 105 5.66 -8.84 8.32
CA ILE A 105 5.16 -9.83 7.36
C ILE A 105 6.11 -9.87 6.16
N THR A 106 6.85 -10.95 5.99
CA THR A 106 7.73 -11.20 4.85
C THR A 106 7.14 -12.32 3.99
N VAL A 107 6.91 -12.07 2.70
CA VAL A 107 6.47 -13.09 1.73
C VAL A 107 7.24 -12.91 0.43
N THR A 108 8.44 -13.48 0.37
CA THR A 108 9.40 -13.24 -0.73
C THR A 108 9.74 -14.53 -1.46
N ASP A 109 10.25 -14.41 -2.68
CA ASP A 109 10.98 -15.48 -3.34
C ASP A 109 12.39 -15.63 -2.75
N ASP A 110 13.20 -16.52 -3.34
CA ASP A 110 14.62 -16.72 -3.07
C ASP A 110 15.50 -16.36 -4.29
N TYR A 111 14.92 -15.69 -5.28
CA TYR A 111 15.64 -15.22 -6.46
C TYR A 111 16.55 -14.05 -6.11
N THR A 112 17.75 -14.06 -6.70
CA THR A 112 18.69 -12.94 -6.66
C THR A 112 19.11 -12.70 -8.10
N ALA A 113 18.89 -11.49 -8.59
CA ALA A 113 19.34 -11.06 -9.90
C ALA A 113 20.88 -10.96 -9.90
N GLU A 114 21.49 -11.32 -11.03
CA GLU A 114 22.94 -11.35 -11.22
C GLU A 114 23.28 -10.56 -12.48
N ASP A 115 24.55 -10.15 -12.59
CA ASP A 115 25.15 -9.62 -13.81
C ASP A 115 25.42 -10.80 -14.77
N GLU A 116 24.69 -10.91 -15.88
CA GLU A 116 24.77 -12.05 -16.79
C GLU A 116 25.84 -11.88 -17.88
N ASP A 117 26.30 -10.64 -18.16
CA ASP A 117 27.23 -10.34 -19.24
C ASP A 117 28.57 -9.67 -18.83
N ASP A 118 28.80 -9.55 -17.51
CA ASP A 118 29.99 -9.03 -16.85
C ASP A 118 30.25 -7.53 -17.12
N ASP A 119 29.21 -6.70 -17.21
CA ASP A 119 29.29 -5.24 -17.46
C ASP A 119 29.12 -4.35 -16.21
N ASP A 120 29.03 -4.98 -15.03
CA ASP A 120 28.77 -4.40 -13.71
C ASP A 120 27.32 -3.90 -13.50
N LEU A 121 26.36 -4.21 -14.39
CA LEU A 121 24.93 -4.03 -14.21
C LEU A 121 24.24 -5.36 -13.89
N VAL A 122 23.07 -5.28 -13.24
CA VAL A 122 22.32 -6.46 -12.77
C VAL A 122 21.15 -6.68 -13.69
N ASP A 123 21.09 -7.86 -14.30
CA ASP A 123 20.13 -8.17 -15.34
C ASP A 123 18.95 -9.00 -14.82
N GLY A 124 17.98 -9.18 -15.69
CA GLY A 124 16.91 -10.16 -15.55
C GLY A 124 15.69 -9.63 -14.80
N VAL A 125 14.87 -10.58 -14.36
CA VAL A 125 13.58 -10.27 -13.74
C VAL A 125 13.74 -9.60 -12.37
N PHE A 126 12.72 -8.90 -11.90
CA PHE A 126 12.72 -8.33 -10.55
C PHE A 126 12.50 -9.39 -9.46
N ALA A 127 11.66 -10.39 -9.76
CA ALA A 127 11.30 -11.46 -8.85
C ALA A 127 10.74 -12.67 -9.63
N GLU A 128 10.81 -13.85 -9.03
CA GLU A 128 10.26 -15.10 -9.54
C GLU A 128 8.98 -15.51 -8.81
N GLY A 129 8.18 -16.34 -9.47
CA GLY A 129 6.87 -16.76 -8.96
C GLY A 129 5.83 -15.65 -9.02
N MET A 130 4.64 -15.93 -8.50
CA MET A 130 3.52 -14.99 -8.63
C MET A 130 2.44 -15.11 -7.56
N GLY A 131 1.56 -14.11 -7.50
CA GLY A 131 0.34 -14.15 -6.70
C GLY A 131 0.59 -14.25 -5.20
N ARG A 132 1.67 -13.64 -4.70
CA ARG A 132 1.95 -13.59 -3.27
C ARG A 132 1.26 -12.40 -2.62
N TYR A 133 0.87 -12.55 -1.36
CA TYR A 133 0.16 -11.51 -0.61
C TYR A 133 0.75 -11.35 0.79
N GLY A 134 1.00 -10.11 1.22
CA GLY A 134 1.24 -9.83 2.63
C GLY A 134 -0.05 -10.04 3.43
N VAL A 135 -1.08 -9.26 3.07
CA VAL A 135 -2.43 -9.35 3.61
C VAL A 135 -3.45 -9.40 2.48
N ARG A 136 -4.41 -10.33 2.55
CA ARG A 136 -5.45 -10.48 1.54
C ARG A 136 -6.82 -10.66 2.19
N ALA A 137 -7.79 -9.83 1.84
CA ALA A 137 -9.19 -10.03 2.18
C ALA A 137 -10.00 -10.27 0.90
N THR A 138 -10.58 -11.47 0.77
CA THR A 138 -11.29 -11.88 -0.45
C THR A 138 -12.79 -11.52 -0.45
N GLY A 139 -13.34 -11.20 0.72
CA GLY A 139 -14.72 -10.70 0.87
C GLY A 139 -14.80 -9.41 1.67
N LEU A 140 -16.03 -8.91 1.89
CA LEU A 140 -16.27 -7.68 2.65
C LEU A 140 -15.82 -7.85 4.10
N LEU A 141 -14.93 -6.99 4.55
CA LEU A 141 -14.54 -6.91 5.96
C LEU A 141 -15.37 -5.84 6.68
N THR A 142 -15.97 -6.16 7.82
CA THR A 142 -16.73 -5.24 8.68
C THR A 142 -16.01 -5.11 10.02
N GLY A 143 -15.60 -3.90 10.39
CA GLY A 143 -14.71 -3.59 11.51
C GLY A 143 -13.67 -2.55 11.10
N ASP A 144 -12.74 -2.18 11.98
CA ASP A 144 -11.63 -1.23 11.70
C ASP A 144 -10.31 -1.98 11.40
N VAL A 145 -9.51 -1.48 10.45
CA VAL A 145 -8.27 -2.11 9.95
C VAL A 145 -7.21 -1.10 10.31
N ASP A 146 -6.33 -1.50 11.20
CA ASP A 146 -5.17 -0.74 11.62
C ASP A 146 -3.93 -1.56 11.26
N VAL A 147 -3.12 -1.03 10.34
CA VAL A 147 -1.90 -1.68 9.87
C VAL A 147 -0.71 -0.76 10.03
N SER A 148 0.03 -1.01 11.10
CA SER A 148 1.37 -0.47 11.40
C SER A 148 2.51 -1.44 11.02
N SER A 149 2.17 -2.61 10.47
CA SER A 149 3.15 -3.63 10.11
C SER A 149 4.16 -3.18 9.05
N ALA A 150 5.36 -3.75 9.14
CA ALA A 150 6.33 -3.78 8.05
C ALA A 150 6.06 -4.99 7.14
N ILE A 151 5.70 -4.75 5.89
CA ILE A 151 5.27 -5.76 4.91
C ILE A 151 6.21 -5.75 3.71
N THR A 152 6.86 -6.89 3.45
CA THR A 152 7.73 -7.07 2.28
C THR A 152 7.21 -8.22 1.43
N VAL A 153 6.95 -7.97 0.15
CA VAL A 153 6.46 -9.00 -0.78
C VAL A 153 7.27 -8.98 -2.07
N HIS A 154 7.81 -10.14 -2.46
CA HIS A 154 8.45 -10.30 -3.78
C HIS A 154 7.68 -11.30 -4.63
N GLY A 155 7.53 -11.01 -5.92
CA GLY A 155 6.89 -11.89 -6.90
C GLY A 155 6.06 -11.11 -7.89
N ASN A 156 5.76 -11.72 -9.04
CA ASN A 156 4.94 -11.07 -10.06
C ASN A 156 3.46 -11.12 -9.69
N GLN A 157 2.66 -10.15 -10.15
CA GLN A 157 1.21 -10.07 -9.86
C GLN A 157 0.90 -10.26 -8.37
N SER A 158 1.70 -9.63 -7.51
CA SER A 158 1.70 -9.82 -6.06
C SER A 158 1.35 -8.52 -5.33
N TYR A 159 0.90 -8.64 -4.09
CA TYR A 159 0.28 -7.53 -3.36
C TYR A 159 0.82 -7.40 -1.94
N GLY A 160 1.09 -6.17 -1.50
CA GLY A 160 1.37 -5.92 -0.08
C GLY A 160 0.11 -6.16 0.75
N ILE A 161 -0.92 -5.35 0.49
CA ILE A 161 -2.27 -5.48 1.05
C ILE A 161 -3.29 -5.45 -0.09
N SER A 162 -4.24 -6.39 -0.10
CA SER A 162 -5.36 -6.40 -1.06
C SER A 162 -6.69 -6.60 -0.35
N LEU A 163 -7.57 -5.60 -0.39
CA LEU A 163 -8.95 -5.66 0.09
C LEU A 163 -9.91 -5.76 -1.11
N GLU A 164 -10.20 -6.99 -1.52
CA GLU A 164 -10.93 -7.30 -2.76
C GLU A 164 -12.44 -7.09 -2.61
N GLY A 165 -13.00 -7.49 -1.46
CA GLY A 165 -14.44 -7.37 -1.18
C GLY A 165 -14.86 -6.06 -0.51
N GLY A 166 -13.90 -5.18 -0.23
CA GLY A 166 -14.15 -3.88 0.40
C GLY A 166 -14.13 -3.91 1.92
N ARG A 167 -14.45 -2.77 2.51
CA ARG A 167 -14.39 -2.54 3.94
C ARG A 167 -15.51 -1.64 4.45
N THR A 168 -16.10 -2.04 5.58
CA THR A 168 -17.01 -1.21 6.37
C THR A 168 -16.39 -0.90 7.73
N GLY A 169 -15.98 0.36 7.93
CA GLY A 169 -15.20 0.84 9.08
C GLY A 169 -13.89 1.48 8.62
N ASP A 170 -13.16 2.12 9.51
CA ASP A 170 -12.00 2.93 9.11
C ASP A 170 -10.83 2.06 8.67
N PHE A 171 -10.11 2.53 7.64
CA PHE A 171 -8.86 1.94 7.18
C PHE A 171 -7.72 2.90 7.50
N ILE A 172 -6.84 2.48 8.41
CA ILE A 172 -5.65 3.22 8.83
C ILE A 172 -4.43 2.40 8.44
N PHE A 173 -3.54 3.01 7.67
CA PHE A 173 -2.23 2.44 7.35
C PHE A 173 -1.13 3.44 7.73
N ASN A 174 -0.35 3.08 8.75
CA ASN A 174 0.81 3.82 9.26
C ASN A 174 2.10 2.97 9.25
N GLY A 175 2.06 1.78 8.63
CA GLY A 175 3.19 0.86 8.50
C GLY A 175 4.10 1.14 7.30
N THR A 176 4.84 0.09 6.88
CA THR A 176 5.66 0.13 5.66
C THR A 176 5.30 -1.03 4.73
N ILE A 177 5.17 -0.75 3.44
CA ILE A 177 4.98 -1.77 2.39
C ILE A 177 6.10 -1.61 1.37
N GLY A 178 6.82 -2.70 1.09
CA GLY A 178 7.73 -2.81 -0.05
C GLY A 178 7.32 -3.98 -0.93
N VAL A 179 7.01 -3.71 -2.20
CA VAL A 179 6.69 -4.75 -3.18
C VAL A 179 7.67 -4.73 -4.35
N LEU A 180 8.15 -5.92 -4.73
CA LEU A 180 9.15 -6.12 -5.80
C LEU A 180 8.65 -7.18 -6.79
N GLY A 181 8.62 -6.84 -8.08
CA GLY A 181 8.20 -7.75 -9.14
C GLY A 181 7.39 -7.05 -10.21
N ASP A 182 7.05 -7.77 -11.27
CA ASP A 182 6.22 -7.25 -12.35
C ASP A 182 4.74 -7.29 -11.94
N GLU A 183 3.96 -6.28 -12.36
CA GLU A 183 2.53 -6.16 -12.09
C GLU A 183 2.17 -6.20 -10.59
N VAL A 184 3.09 -5.79 -9.72
CA VAL A 184 2.84 -5.72 -8.27
C VAL A 184 2.02 -4.51 -7.87
N VAL A 185 1.28 -4.64 -6.77
CA VAL A 185 0.55 -3.53 -6.15
C VAL A 185 0.83 -3.46 -4.65
N GLY A 186 1.33 -2.32 -4.15
CA GLY A 186 1.56 -2.14 -2.71
C GLY A 186 0.27 -2.27 -1.90
N LEU A 187 -0.68 -1.39 -2.17
CA LEU A 187 -2.01 -1.34 -1.54
C LEU A 187 -3.10 -1.35 -2.61
N ASN A 188 -3.97 -2.36 -2.57
CA ASN A 188 -5.09 -2.52 -3.50
C ASN A 188 -6.44 -2.48 -2.74
N LEU A 189 -7.23 -1.45 -2.99
CA LEU A 189 -8.57 -1.25 -2.43
C LEU A 189 -9.61 -1.36 -3.56
N ALA A 190 -10.10 -2.58 -3.81
CA ALA A 190 -10.95 -2.88 -4.97
C ALA A 190 -12.45 -2.86 -4.66
N GLY A 191 -12.85 -3.26 -3.45
CA GLY A 191 -14.22 -3.10 -3.00
C GLY A 191 -14.47 -1.74 -2.33
N THR A 192 -15.74 -1.40 -2.11
CA THR A 192 -16.12 -0.16 -1.42
C THR A 192 -15.47 -0.06 -0.05
N GLN A 193 -14.85 1.07 0.25
CA GLN A 193 -14.38 1.45 1.59
C GLN A 193 -15.36 2.46 2.16
N THR A 194 -15.85 2.28 3.39
CA THR A 194 -16.68 3.28 4.07
C THR A 194 -15.95 3.81 5.30
N GLY A 195 -16.16 5.07 5.65
CA GLY A 195 -15.38 5.70 6.71
C GLY A 195 -14.08 6.26 6.16
N GLN A 196 -13.19 6.68 7.04
CA GLN A 196 -11.94 7.32 6.65
C GLN A 196 -10.96 6.30 6.08
N THR A 197 -10.32 6.63 4.95
CA THR A 197 -9.17 5.90 4.41
C THR A 197 -7.93 6.77 4.59
N TYR A 198 -7.13 6.45 5.61
CA TYR A 198 -5.95 7.21 6.01
C TYR A 198 -4.66 6.43 5.76
N ILE A 199 -3.81 6.96 4.89
CA ILE A 199 -2.55 6.34 4.45
C ILE A 199 -1.39 7.27 4.84
N SER A 200 -0.90 7.11 6.06
CA SER A 200 0.22 7.87 6.64
C SER A 200 1.56 7.11 6.62
N GLY A 201 1.51 5.81 6.34
CA GLY A 201 2.69 4.95 6.23
C GLY A 201 3.51 5.16 4.95
N SER A 202 4.54 4.32 4.76
CA SER A 202 5.37 4.32 3.55
C SER A 202 5.04 3.17 2.61
N ILE A 203 4.91 3.43 1.31
CA ILE A 203 4.65 2.39 0.30
C ILE A 203 5.65 2.55 -0.86
N SER A 204 6.41 1.51 -1.14
CA SER A 204 7.27 1.42 -2.33
C SER A 204 6.87 0.25 -3.24
N ALA A 205 6.86 0.51 -4.55
CA ALA A 205 6.61 -0.50 -5.57
C ALA A 205 7.65 -0.43 -6.70
N THR A 206 8.31 -1.56 -6.95
CA THR A 206 9.40 -1.65 -7.94
C THR A 206 9.16 -2.81 -8.89
N GLY A 207 9.23 -2.52 -10.19
CA GLY A 207 9.16 -3.51 -11.27
C GLY A 207 8.23 -3.08 -12.41
N LYS A 208 8.23 -3.86 -13.49
CA LYS A 208 7.45 -3.52 -14.68
C LYS A 208 5.97 -3.51 -14.38
N ASP A 209 5.23 -2.54 -14.92
CA ASP A 209 3.77 -2.44 -14.78
C ASP A 209 3.28 -2.43 -13.31
N SER A 210 4.17 -2.09 -12.37
CA SER A 210 3.89 -1.98 -10.93
C SER A 210 3.10 -0.71 -10.59
N SER A 211 2.45 -0.72 -9.44
CA SER A 211 1.75 0.43 -8.86
C SER A 211 1.90 0.40 -7.34
N ALA A 212 2.00 1.54 -6.67
CA ALA A 212 2.06 1.55 -5.21
C ALA A 212 0.66 1.48 -4.61
N VAL A 213 -0.30 2.24 -5.14
CA VAL A 213 -1.67 2.30 -4.63
C VAL A 213 -2.67 2.23 -5.76
N ASN A 214 -3.56 1.23 -5.71
CA ASN A 214 -4.68 1.10 -6.62
C ASN A 214 -6.00 1.17 -5.87
N ILE A 215 -6.82 2.18 -6.17
CA ILE A 215 -8.15 2.38 -5.62
C ILE A 215 -9.16 2.28 -6.77
N SER A 216 -9.83 1.14 -6.82
CA SER A 216 -10.88 0.86 -7.80
C SER A 216 -12.26 0.69 -7.18
N GLY A 217 -12.33 0.53 -5.86
CA GLY A 217 -13.56 0.64 -5.08
C GLY A 217 -13.97 2.09 -4.79
N LEU A 218 -15.25 2.30 -4.53
CA LEU A 218 -15.78 3.56 -3.99
C LEU A 218 -15.13 3.87 -2.65
N ILE A 219 -14.70 5.11 -2.42
CA ILE A 219 -14.37 5.61 -1.07
C ILE A 219 -15.57 6.43 -0.58
N ASP A 220 -16.38 5.83 0.29
CA ASP A 220 -17.47 6.51 1.00
C ASP A 220 -16.95 7.15 2.29
N GLY A 221 -16.13 8.19 2.11
CA GLY A 221 -15.39 8.89 3.14
C GLY A 221 -14.31 9.78 2.54
N ALA A 222 -13.41 10.26 3.40
CA ALA A 222 -12.23 11.00 2.98
C ALA A 222 -11.10 10.02 2.61
N LEU A 223 -10.38 10.34 1.53
CA LEU A 223 -9.14 9.66 1.16
C LEU A 223 -7.96 10.58 1.47
N ILE A 224 -7.16 10.22 2.48
CA ILE A 224 -6.06 11.05 2.95
C ILE A 224 -4.74 10.30 2.78
N PHE A 225 -3.83 10.92 2.06
CA PHE A 225 -2.43 10.51 1.99
C PHE A 225 -1.61 11.48 2.84
N ASP A 226 -0.82 10.95 3.76
CA ASP A 226 -0.02 11.73 4.70
C ASP A 226 1.41 11.17 4.88
N GLY A 227 1.70 10.07 4.18
CA GLY A 227 2.98 9.38 4.19
C GLY A 227 3.80 9.50 2.92
N SER A 228 4.77 8.61 2.77
CA SER A 228 5.69 8.57 1.62
C SER A 228 5.33 7.46 0.65
N ILE A 229 5.09 7.79 -0.61
CA ILE A 229 4.76 6.81 -1.66
C ILE A 229 5.75 6.96 -2.81
N SER A 230 6.44 5.89 -3.15
CA SER A 230 7.41 5.91 -4.25
C SER A 230 7.30 4.68 -5.14
N GLY A 231 7.73 4.81 -6.38
CA GLY A 231 7.81 3.64 -7.24
C GLY A 231 8.49 3.90 -8.56
N THR A 232 8.93 2.81 -9.16
CA THR A 232 9.72 2.82 -10.39
C THR A 232 9.53 1.53 -11.16
N GLY A 233 9.52 1.63 -12.48
CA GLY A 233 9.73 0.45 -13.33
C GLY A 233 11.20 0.11 -13.51
N TYR A 234 12.07 1.12 -13.35
CA TYR A 234 13.49 1.02 -13.62
C TYR A 234 14.23 0.18 -12.58
N ARG A 235 15.29 -0.49 -13.03
CA ARG A 235 16.29 -1.10 -12.15
C ARG A 235 17.08 -0.02 -11.39
N TYR A 236 17.42 1.06 -12.08
CA TYR A 236 18.21 2.16 -11.54
C TYR A 236 17.45 3.48 -11.63
N THR A 237 17.34 4.21 -10.52
CA THR A 237 16.81 5.60 -10.51
C THR A 237 17.92 6.65 -10.56
N SER A 238 19.17 6.20 -10.59
CA SER A 238 20.39 7.00 -10.71
C SER A 238 21.50 6.09 -11.20
N ILE A 239 22.21 6.49 -12.25
CA ILE A 239 23.33 5.73 -12.81
C ILE A 239 24.39 6.69 -13.37
N GLY A 240 25.66 6.28 -13.39
CA GLY A 240 26.75 7.09 -13.95
C GLY A 240 26.69 7.17 -15.47
N GLU A 241 27.18 8.27 -16.05
CA GLU A 241 27.15 8.48 -17.51
C GLU A 241 27.86 7.37 -18.30
N ASP A 242 28.94 6.80 -17.75
CA ASP A 242 29.72 5.72 -18.38
C ASP A 242 28.93 4.40 -18.52
N TYR A 243 27.83 4.23 -17.77
CA TYR A 243 26.98 3.03 -17.78
C TYR A 243 25.69 3.20 -18.60
N LEU A 244 25.41 4.41 -19.14
CA LEU A 244 24.14 4.65 -19.84
C LEU A 244 23.99 3.82 -21.13
N ASP A 245 25.10 3.61 -21.85
CA ASP A 245 25.13 2.79 -23.07
C ASP A 245 25.10 1.27 -22.79
N LEU A 246 25.20 0.89 -21.50
CA LEU A 246 25.15 -0.50 -21.03
C LEU A 246 23.75 -0.93 -20.59
N LEU A 247 22.85 0.03 -20.35
CA LEU A 247 21.48 -0.27 -19.93
C LEU A 247 20.74 -1.13 -20.96
N GLU A 248 20.10 -2.18 -20.46
CA GLU A 248 19.28 -3.09 -21.23
C GLU A 248 17.78 -2.74 -21.14
N ALA A 249 16.94 -3.54 -21.82
CA ALA A 249 15.51 -3.26 -21.93
C ALA A 249 14.77 -3.45 -20.59
N ASP A 250 15.24 -4.37 -19.77
CA ASP A 250 14.75 -4.67 -18.42
C ASP A 250 15.18 -3.65 -17.37
N ASP A 251 16.31 -2.98 -17.56
CA ASP A 251 16.69 -1.82 -16.75
C ASP A 251 15.72 -0.64 -16.93
N LEU A 252 15.16 -0.52 -18.13
CA LEU A 252 14.36 0.61 -18.59
C LEU A 252 12.85 0.37 -18.50
N TYR A 253 12.42 -0.68 -17.78
CA TYR A 253 11.01 -0.98 -17.60
C TYR A 253 10.22 0.20 -17.03
N GLN A 254 8.94 0.23 -17.40
CA GLN A 254 7.99 1.27 -16.99
C GLN A 254 7.04 0.69 -15.96
N ASN A 255 6.76 1.43 -14.89
CA ASN A 255 5.63 1.15 -14.00
C ASN A 255 4.34 1.75 -14.57
N LYS A 256 3.18 1.39 -14.00
CA LYS A 256 1.90 2.06 -14.28
C LYS A 256 1.83 3.40 -13.54
N ALA A 257 0.65 4.00 -13.46
CA ALA A 257 0.44 5.10 -12.53
C ALA A 257 0.76 4.63 -11.10
N LEU A 258 1.58 5.40 -10.38
CA LEU A 258 2.02 5.06 -9.03
C LEU A 258 0.83 5.00 -8.06
N ILE A 259 -0.06 5.99 -8.14
CA ILE A 259 -1.36 6.00 -7.48
C ILE A 259 -2.44 6.11 -8.56
N SER A 260 -3.38 5.17 -8.57
CA SER A 260 -4.53 5.17 -9.47
C SER A 260 -5.84 5.19 -8.68
N ILE A 261 -6.70 6.16 -8.98
CA ILE A 261 -8.03 6.32 -8.38
C ILE A 261 -9.06 6.32 -9.51
N SER A 262 -9.88 5.27 -9.55
CA SER A 262 -10.78 4.98 -10.68
C SER A 262 -12.26 4.88 -10.30
N ASN A 263 -12.61 5.36 -9.11
CA ASN A 263 -13.97 5.37 -8.58
C ASN A 263 -14.28 6.71 -7.89
N ASP A 264 -15.52 6.85 -7.42
CA ASP A 264 -15.97 8.03 -6.70
C ASP A 264 -15.30 8.13 -5.31
N VAL A 265 -15.13 9.36 -4.83
CA VAL A 265 -14.68 9.65 -3.46
C VAL A 265 -15.65 10.69 -2.87
N THR A 266 -16.32 10.35 -1.77
CA THR A 266 -17.47 11.14 -1.28
C THR A 266 -17.09 12.30 -0.35
N GLN A 267 -15.87 12.32 0.20
CA GLN A 267 -15.35 13.42 1.02
C GLN A 267 -13.93 13.84 0.63
N GLY A 268 -13.67 13.91 -0.68
CA GLY A 268 -12.46 14.46 -1.26
C GLY A 268 -11.18 13.65 -1.07
N ILE A 269 -10.14 14.12 -1.75
CA ILE A 269 -8.80 13.56 -1.70
C ILE A 269 -7.87 14.62 -1.15
N LEU A 270 -7.18 14.30 -0.06
CA LEU A 270 -6.19 15.16 0.58
C LEU A 270 -4.80 14.55 0.44
N ILE A 271 -3.89 15.28 -0.20
CA ILE A 271 -2.46 15.01 -0.15
C ILE A 271 -1.90 15.93 0.94
N ASN A 272 -1.80 15.41 2.16
CA ASN A 272 -1.70 16.20 3.37
C ASN A 272 -0.32 16.82 3.59
N ALA A 273 -0.29 17.89 4.38
CA ALA A 273 0.89 18.42 5.03
C ALA A 273 0.46 19.09 6.33
N GLY A 274 1.14 18.71 7.41
CA GLY A 274 0.84 19.20 8.75
C GLY A 274 0.93 20.71 8.84
N VAL A 275 0.00 21.29 9.60
CA VAL A 275 0.02 22.73 9.88
C VAL A 275 0.84 23.04 11.12
N THR A 276 1.29 24.29 11.23
CA THR A 276 1.89 24.76 12.49
C THR A 276 0.74 25.16 13.39
N SER A 277 0.61 24.51 14.55
CA SER A 277 -0.36 24.91 15.56
C SER A 277 -0.17 26.38 15.94
N THR A 278 -1.29 27.13 15.94
CA THR A 278 -1.32 28.57 16.27
C THR A 278 -2.35 28.92 17.33
N ASP A 279 -3.18 27.97 17.74
CA ASP A 279 -4.21 28.13 18.75
C ASP A 279 -4.19 26.92 19.70
N ASP A 280 -3.63 27.07 20.91
CA ASP A 280 -3.48 25.97 21.87
C ASP A 280 -4.82 25.35 22.33
N ASP A 281 -5.96 26.01 22.07
CA ASP A 281 -7.31 25.51 22.39
C ASP A 281 -7.95 24.73 21.22
N ASN A 282 -7.30 24.73 20.04
CA ASN A 282 -7.63 23.89 18.90
C ASN A 282 -6.52 22.84 18.73
N THR A 283 -6.88 21.61 18.40
CA THR A 283 -5.90 20.52 18.17
C THR A 283 -5.97 19.96 16.76
N ASP A 284 -6.85 20.49 15.93
CA ASP A 284 -6.99 20.21 14.51
C ASP A 284 -7.30 21.55 13.82
N GLU A 285 -6.25 22.36 13.62
CA GLU A 285 -6.35 23.74 13.17
C GLU A 285 -6.71 23.85 11.69
N ASN A 286 -6.68 22.75 10.95
CA ASN A 286 -7.02 22.69 9.54
C ASN A 286 -8.28 21.88 9.24
N GLY A 287 -8.84 21.22 10.26
CA GLY A 287 -10.16 20.59 10.25
C GLY A 287 -10.24 19.32 9.44
N ASN A 288 -9.11 18.72 9.07
CA ASN A 288 -9.09 17.52 8.22
C ASN A 288 -9.43 16.24 9.01
N GLY A 289 -9.69 16.35 10.31
CA GLY A 289 -10.04 15.23 11.19
C GLY A 289 -8.84 14.47 11.72
N ILE A 290 -7.63 15.03 11.61
CA ILE A 290 -6.38 14.51 12.16
C ILE A 290 -5.85 15.55 13.15
N GLU A 291 -5.41 15.13 14.33
CA GLU A 291 -4.80 16.09 15.26
C GLU A 291 -3.50 16.65 14.66
N ASP A 292 -3.27 17.96 14.78
CA ASP A 292 -2.09 18.68 14.27
C ASP A 292 -0.76 17.99 14.66
N THR A 293 -0.72 17.38 15.86
CA THR A 293 0.47 16.67 16.36
C THR A 293 0.71 15.29 15.74
N GLU A 294 -0.31 14.74 15.08
CA GLU A 294 -0.28 13.44 14.39
C GLU A 294 -0.14 13.58 12.87
N GLU A 295 -0.21 14.80 12.34
CA GLU A 295 -0.05 15.07 10.91
C GLU A 295 1.40 14.91 10.44
N GLY A 296 1.56 14.22 9.33
CA GLY A 296 2.78 14.07 8.56
C GLY A 296 2.87 15.08 7.41
N THR A 297 3.60 14.69 6.37
CA THR A 297 3.66 15.47 5.12
C THR A 297 3.82 14.49 3.97
N ALA A 298 2.81 14.46 3.12
CA ALA A 298 2.77 13.53 2.01
C ALA A 298 3.87 13.82 0.99
N SER A 299 4.56 12.77 0.56
CA SER A 299 5.57 12.82 -0.49
C SER A 299 5.35 11.68 -1.48
N ILE A 300 4.87 12.01 -2.67
CA ILE A 300 4.60 11.06 -3.74
C ILE A 300 5.65 11.25 -4.84
N ALA A 301 6.42 10.21 -5.18
CA ALA A 301 7.50 10.28 -6.15
C ALA A 301 7.48 9.09 -7.13
N GLN A 302 7.19 9.35 -8.41
CA GLN A 302 7.25 8.35 -9.47
C GLN A 302 8.49 8.52 -10.34
N TYR A 303 9.17 7.43 -10.65
CA TYR A 303 10.18 7.35 -11.70
C TYR A 303 9.63 6.50 -12.84
N GLY A 304 9.38 7.11 -13.99
CA GLY A 304 8.76 6.43 -15.13
C GLY A 304 7.88 7.34 -15.99
N GLY A 305 7.39 6.78 -17.08
CA GLY A 305 6.61 7.45 -18.12
C GLY A 305 5.15 7.73 -17.78
N ASN A 306 4.63 7.06 -16.75
CA ASN A 306 3.23 7.16 -16.33
C ASN A 306 3.03 8.21 -15.22
N ALA A 307 1.77 8.48 -14.88
CA ALA A 307 1.41 9.54 -13.94
C ALA A 307 1.63 9.15 -12.47
N ALA A 308 2.29 10.00 -11.67
CA ALA A 308 2.45 9.76 -10.23
C ALA A 308 1.09 9.65 -9.50
N LEU A 309 0.15 10.53 -9.84
CA LEU A 309 -1.25 10.46 -9.42
C LEU A 309 -2.16 10.50 -10.65
N LEU A 310 -2.91 9.42 -10.86
CA LEU A 310 -3.94 9.30 -11.88
C LEU A 310 -5.33 9.26 -11.23
N ILE A 311 -6.19 10.20 -11.60
CA ILE A 311 -7.61 10.19 -11.21
C ILE A 311 -8.45 10.11 -12.48
N GLY A 312 -9.03 8.94 -12.73
CA GLY A 312 -9.84 8.71 -13.93
C GLY A 312 -10.28 7.26 -14.05
N SER A 313 -11.29 7.03 -14.89
CA SER A 313 -11.86 5.70 -15.09
C SER A 313 -12.05 5.38 -16.57
N ASP A 314 -11.81 4.12 -16.90
CA ASP A 314 -11.99 3.52 -18.22
C ASP A 314 -13.32 2.73 -18.33
N SER A 315 -14.16 2.77 -17.30
CA SER A 315 -15.36 1.94 -17.20
C SER A 315 -16.63 2.72 -16.84
N LYS A 316 -16.51 3.88 -16.20
CA LYS A 316 -17.65 4.74 -15.83
C LYS A 316 -17.21 6.19 -15.62
N ALA A 317 -18.16 7.12 -15.63
CA ALA A 317 -17.90 8.46 -15.11
C ALA A 317 -17.70 8.40 -13.59
N ILE A 318 -16.81 9.24 -13.06
CA ILE A 318 -16.54 9.34 -11.62
C ILE A 318 -16.58 10.78 -11.12
N THR A 319 -16.89 10.95 -9.84
CA THR A 319 -16.93 12.23 -9.15
C THR A 319 -16.11 12.18 -7.87
N ILE A 320 -15.22 13.16 -7.74
CA ILE A 320 -14.54 13.47 -6.50
C ILE A 320 -15.30 14.64 -5.87
N SER A 321 -15.97 14.36 -4.75
CA SER A 321 -16.69 15.36 -3.97
C SER A 321 -15.71 16.19 -3.12
N PRO A 322 -16.08 17.39 -2.65
CA PRO A 322 -15.19 18.22 -1.84
C PRO A 322 -14.79 17.52 -0.54
N ILE A 323 -13.60 17.86 -0.03
CA ILE A 323 -13.21 17.51 1.35
C ILE A 323 -14.28 18.01 2.32
N VAL A 324 -14.54 17.24 3.37
CA VAL A 324 -15.35 17.68 4.51
C VAL A 324 -14.40 18.07 5.62
N VAL A 325 -14.41 19.35 6.01
CA VAL A 325 -13.65 19.84 7.17
C VAL A 325 -14.58 20.03 8.37
N ALA A 326 -14.08 19.77 9.57
CA ALA A 326 -14.86 19.97 10.79
C ALA A 326 -15.05 21.47 11.09
N ASP A 327 -16.28 21.86 11.42
CA ASP A 327 -16.73 23.25 11.73
C ASP A 327 -15.97 23.92 12.89
N THR A 328 -15.20 23.15 13.68
CA THR A 328 -14.41 23.67 14.81
C THR A 328 -13.06 24.24 14.40
N ALA A 329 -12.63 24.07 13.14
CA ALA A 329 -11.22 24.26 12.77
C ALA A 329 -10.90 25.55 11.99
N VAL A 330 -11.82 26.09 11.18
CA VAL A 330 -11.45 27.14 10.22
C VAL A 330 -12.46 28.29 10.23
N GLU A 331 -11.98 29.48 10.61
CA GLU A 331 -12.68 30.76 10.41
C GLU A 331 -11.83 31.64 9.47
N PRO A 332 -12.30 31.98 8.25
CA PRO A 332 -13.62 31.73 7.65
C PRO A 332 -13.71 30.42 6.85
N ASP A 333 -14.94 30.03 6.45
CA ASP A 333 -15.26 28.92 5.53
C ASP A 333 -14.22 28.83 4.37
N GLU A 334 -13.34 27.83 4.42
CA GLU A 334 -12.46 27.52 3.30
C GLU A 334 -13.28 26.89 2.16
N VAL A 335 -12.96 27.22 0.92
CA VAL A 335 -13.55 26.50 -0.22
C VAL A 335 -12.93 25.12 -0.23
N ASN A 336 -13.68 24.12 0.24
CA ASN A 336 -13.20 22.75 0.16
C ASN A 336 -13.14 22.32 -1.31
N HIS A 337 -11.97 21.81 -1.72
CA HIS A 337 -11.73 21.30 -3.06
C HIS A 337 -11.95 19.79 -3.09
N GLY A 338 -12.29 19.25 -4.27
CA GLY A 338 -12.38 17.79 -4.45
C GLY A 338 -11.00 17.13 -4.35
N LEU A 339 -9.97 17.83 -4.82
CA LEU A 339 -8.58 17.45 -4.65
C LEU A 339 -7.81 18.61 -4.02
N ASP A 340 -7.22 18.38 -2.85
CA ASP A 340 -6.36 19.36 -2.18
C ASP A 340 -4.95 18.79 -2.03
N ILE A 341 -3.96 19.51 -2.56
CA ILE A 341 -2.56 19.11 -2.58
C ILE A 341 -1.76 20.07 -1.70
N ARG A 342 -1.55 19.67 -0.44
CA ARG A 342 -0.73 20.37 0.56
C ARG A 342 0.69 19.79 0.65
N GLY A 343 0.83 18.49 0.43
CA GLY A 343 2.10 17.78 0.31
C GLY A 343 2.78 17.94 -1.05
N SER A 344 3.62 16.98 -1.41
CA SER A 344 4.38 16.99 -2.67
C SER A 344 4.03 15.82 -3.59
N ILE A 345 3.92 16.10 -4.89
CA ILE A 345 3.81 15.10 -5.95
C ILE A 345 4.87 15.39 -7.00
N THR A 346 5.77 14.43 -7.21
CA THR A 346 6.86 14.52 -8.17
C THR A 346 6.86 13.35 -9.14
N SER A 347 7.24 13.64 -10.39
CA SER A 347 7.45 12.61 -11.41
C SER A 347 8.77 12.85 -12.15
N TYR A 348 9.51 11.77 -12.41
CA TYR A 348 10.83 11.81 -13.01
C TYR A 348 10.91 10.85 -14.22
N GLY A 349 11.00 11.43 -15.42
CA GLY A 349 11.38 10.73 -16.65
C GLY A 349 12.88 10.85 -16.83
N ILE A 350 13.64 10.06 -16.10
CA ILE A 350 15.11 10.25 -15.96
C ILE A 350 15.91 9.80 -17.17
N TYR A 351 15.33 8.92 -18.00
CA TYR A 351 15.96 8.41 -19.21
C TYR A 351 15.48 9.15 -20.47
N GLU A 352 16.32 9.14 -21.51
CA GLU A 352 16.11 9.89 -22.74
C GLU A 352 14.75 9.60 -23.37
N GLY A 353 14.00 10.67 -23.64
CA GLY A 353 12.72 10.61 -24.34
C GLY A 353 11.56 10.08 -23.49
N ILE A 354 11.77 9.79 -22.20
CA ILE A 354 10.68 9.39 -21.32
C ILE A 354 9.95 10.63 -20.79
N ASP A 355 8.69 10.75 -21.18
CA ASP A 355 7.76 11.75 -20.63
C ASP A 355 7.59 11.56 -19.11
N ALA A 356 7.20 12.61 -18.39
CA ALA A 356 6.92 12.52 -16.96
C ALA A 356 5.66 13.32 -16.64
N THR A 357 4.71 12.72 -15.93
CA THR A 357 3.48 13.40 -15.49
C THR A 357 3.31 13.25 -13.98
N ALA A 358 3.19 14.36 -13.24
CA ALA A 358 2.96 14.27 -11.80
C ALA A 358 1.49 13.98 -11.51
N VAL A 359 0.57 14.80 -12.04
CA VAL A 359 -0.86 14.59 -11.86
C VAL A 359 -1.57 14.50 -13.21
N GLN A 360 -2.37 13.46 -13.40
CA GLN A 360 -3.27 13.30 -14.53
C GLN A 360 -4.72 13.18 -14.06
N ILE A 361 -5.59 13.99 -14.63
CA ILE A 361 -7.05 13.92 -14.44
C ILE A 361 -7.71 13.51 -15.76
N ALA A 362 -8.56 12.49 -15.68
CA ALA A 362 -9.27 11.89 -16.81
C ALA A 362 -8.33 11.32 -17.90
N GLY A 363 -8.82 11.27 -19.14
CA GLY A 363 -8.07 10.75 -20.29
C GLY A 363 -8.24 9.25 -20.56
N LEU A 364 -9.08 8.57 -19.78
CA LEU A 364 -9.34 7.12 -19.92
C LEU A 364 -10.64 6.77 -20.64
N GLY A 365 -11.37 7.77 -21.15
CA GLY A 365 -12.56 7.60 -21.98
C GLY A 365 -13.90 7.92 -21.31
N TYR A 366 -13.90 8.15 -20.00
CA TYR A 366 -15.06 8.63 -19.25
C TYR A 366 -14.80 9.96 -18.54
N ASP A 367 -15.87 10.64 -18.15
CA ASP A 367 -15.80 11.91 -17.43
C ASP A 367 -15.25 11.71 -16.00
N THR A 368 -14.33 12.59 -15.60
CA THR A 368 -13.85 12.72 -14.23
C THR A 368 -14.22 14.11 -13.72
N THR A 369 -15.15 14.17 -12.77
CA THR A 369 -15.56 15.44 -12.15
C THR A 369 -14.80 15.67 -10.86
N ILE A 370 -14.09 16.80 -10.77
CA ILE A 370 -13.49 17.28 -9.52
C ILE A 370 -14.34 18.44 -9.02
N THR A 371 -15.18 18.18 -8.03
CA THR A 371 -16.10 19.16 -7.46
C THR A 371 -15.30 20.26 -6.75
N ASN A 372 -15.70 21.52 -6.90
CA ASN A 372 -14.99 22.69 -6.37
C ASN A 372 -13.51 22.83 -6.81
N GLY A 373 -13.07 22.07 -7.81
CA GLY A 373 -11.74 22.23 -8.40
C GLY A 373 -10.60 21.57 -7.62
N ILE A 374 -9.38 21.99 -7.93
CA ILE A 374 -8.13 21.46 -7.39
C ILE A 374 -7.40 22.60 -6.66
N SER A 375 -7.04 22.39 -5.39
CA SER A 375 -6.12 23.27 -4.65
C SER A 375 -4.70 22.69 -4.65
N ILE A 376 -3.72 23.58 -4.76
CA ILE A 376 -2.30 23.25 -4.66
C ILE A 376 -1.64 24.32 -3.78
N SER A 377 -1.46 24.01 -2.50
CA SER A 377 -0.68 24.80 -1.54
C SER A 377 0.72 24.23 -1.32
N GLY A 378 0.90 22.94 -1.61
CA GLY A 378 2.17 22.23 -1.66
C GLY A 378 2.89 22.34 -2.99
N SER A 379 3.43 21.22 -3.49
CA SER A 379 4.17 21.20 -4.76
C SER A 379 3.74 20.08 -5.70
N VAL A 380 3.61 20.42 -6.98
CA VAL A 380 3.40 19.47 -8.08
C VAL A 380 4.46 19.74 -9.14
N SER A 381 5.37 18.80 -9.36
CA SER A 381 6.55 19.02 -10.20
C SER A 381 6.87 17.80 -11.06
N SER A 382 7.35 18.06 -12.28
CA SER A 382 7.80 17.01 -13.19
C SER A 382 9.12 17.39 -13.82
N THR A 383 10.01 16.41 -13.96
CA THR A 383 11.28 16.54 -14.68
C THR A 383 11.39 15.40 -15.68
N ALA A 384 11.81 15.70 -16.90
CA ALA A 384 12.05 14.72 -17.95
C ALA A 384 13.35 15.05 -18.69
N TYR A 385 14.17 14.04 -18.98
CA TYR A 385 15.37 14.16 -19.80
C TYR A 385 15.02 13.88 -21.26
N GLU A 386 15.07 14.92 -22.10
CA GLU A 386 14.66 14.87 -23.52
C GLU A 386 13.21 14.38 -23.79
N GLY A 387 12.39 14.22 -22.75
CA GLY A 387 10.95 13.97 -22.82
C GLY A 387 10.11 15.21 -22.47
N ILE A 388 8.79 15.02 -22.38
CA ILE A 388 7.84 16.07 -21.98
C ILE A 388 7.53 15.94 -20.48
N ALA A 389 7.83 16.98 -19.71
CA ALA A 389 7.45 17.09 -18.31
C ALA A 389 6.11 17.82 -18.13
N ARG A 390 5.16 17.21 -17.41
CA ARG A 390 3.82 17.75 -17.14
C ARG A 390 3.47 17.69 -15.65
N GLY A 391 3.51 18.82 -14.95
CA GLY A 391 3.08 18.88 -13.55
C GLY A 391 1.62 18.46 -13.37
N LEU A 392 0.70 19.14 -14.06
CA LEU A 392 -0.73 18.83 -14.03
C LEU A 392 -1.29 18.72 -15.45
N SER A 393 -1.92 17.58 -15.74
CA SER A 393 -2.56 17.29 -17.03
C SER A 393 -4.06 17.08 -16.84
N LEU A 394 -4.87 17.99 -17.38
CA LEU A 394 -6.32 17.83 -17.49
C LEU A 394 -6.64 17.32 -18.89
N LEU A 395 -6.99 16.05 -19.00
CA LEU A 395 -7.20 15.39 -20.29
C LEU A 395 -8.70 15.34 -20.67
N SER A 396 -9.00 14.71 -21.80
CA SER A 396 -10.39 14.55 -22.26
C SER A 396 -11.25 13.89 -21.18
N GLY A 397 -12.43 14.46 -20.92
CA GLY A 397 -13.34 14.06 -19.84
C GLY A 397 -13.11 14.78 -18.50
N ALA A 398 -12.04 15.57 -18.33
CA ALA A 398 -11.83 16.30 -17.10
C ALA A 398 -12.85 17.45 -16.94
N GLN A 399 -13.62 17.42 -15.85
CA GLN A 399 -14.59 18.45 -15.46
C GLN A 399 -14.18 19.01 -14.09
N VAL A 400 -13.35 20.06 -14.10
CA VAL A 400 -12.81 20.66 -12.88
C VAL A 400 -13.63 21.88 -12.50
N GLY A 401 -14.23 21.85 -11.30
CA GLY A 401 -15.00 22.95 -10.72
C GLY A 401 -14.18 24.23 -10.55
N ARG A 402 -14.87 25.34 -10.30
CA ARG A 402 -14.24 26.64 -9.98
C ARG A 402 -14.19 26.89 -8.49
#